data_AF-H6CSY6-F1
#
_entry.id   AF-H6CSY6-F1
#
_cell.length_a   1.000
_cell.length_b   1.000
_cell.length_c   1.000
_cell.angle_alpha   90.00
_cell.angle_beta   90.00
_cell.angle_gamma   90.00
#
_symmetry.space_group_name_H-M   'P 1'
#
loop_
_entity.id
_entity.type
_entity.pdbx_description
1 polymer ?
#
loop_
_entity_poly.entity_id
_entity_poly.type
_entity_poly.pdbx_seq_one_letter_code
_entity_poly.pdbx_strand_id
1 'polypeptide(L)'
;GASMRSEATAAAEHKGKVIMHDPFAMRPFFGYNFGHYLQHWLSMESRTDKALPQIFHVNWFRKDEKGHFIWPGFGENVRVLDWILQRVDGEDVAEECAVGLIPKPSSLNMAGLENQNVDMDELFRLPKDFWAQEVRDINK
;
A
#
# COMPACT_ATOMS: atom_id res chain seq x y z
N GLY A 1 -3.59 -3.35 6.14
CA GLY A 1 -3.23 -3.50 7.57
C GLY A 1 -2.95 -4.94 7.92
N ALA A 2 -4.00 -5.71 8.24
CA ALA A 2 -3.86 -7.12 8.66
C ALA A 2 -3.29 -8.05 7.56
N SER A 3 -3.64 -7.79 6.31
CA SER A 3 -3.18 -8.58 5.15
C SER A 3 -1.81 -8.16 4.61
N MET A 4 -1.09 -7.24 5.27
CA MET A 4 0.14 -6.69 4.72
C MET A 4 1.21 -7.78 4.56
N ARG A 5 1.86 -7.77 3.40
CA ARG A 5 3.01 -8.62 3.08
C ARG A 5 4.16 -7.77 2.58
N SER A 6 5.38 -8.16 2.93
CA SER A 6 6.60 -7.51 2.48
C SER A 6 7.67 -8.54 2.19
N GLU A 7 8.57 -8.22 1.25
CA GLU A 7 9.82 -8.95 1.08
C GLU A 7 10.65 -8.84 2.38
N ALA A 8 11.30 -9.94 2.78
CA ALA A 8 12.15 -9.95 3.96
C ALA A 8 13.29 -8.94 3.80
N THR A 9 13.48 -8.10 4.83
CA THR A 9 14.60 -7.17 4.90
C THR A 9 15.69 -7.72 5.81
N ALA A 10 16.90 -7.19 5.68
CA ALA A 10 18.06 -7.59 6.50
C ALA A 10 17.91 -7.22 8.00
N ALA A 11 16.85 -6.51 8.39
CA ALA A 11 16.60 -6.09 9.77
C ALA A 11 16.16 -7.25 10.69
N ALA A 12 15.80 -8.40 10.14
CA ALA A 12 15.49 -9.62 10.90
C ALA A 12 16.34 -10.80 10.40
N GLU A 13 16.50 -11.85 11.21
CA GLU A 13 17.33 -13.04 10.91
C GLU A 13 16.88 -13.86 9.68
N HIS A 14 15.84 -13.41 8.97
CA HIS A 14 15.29 -14.10 7.81
C HIS A 14 16.20 -13.87 6.60
N LYS A 15 16.97 -14.90 6.22
CA LYS A 15 17.80 -14.87 5.02
C LYS A 15 16.94 -15.08 3.76
N GLY A 16 17.01 -14.15 2.83
CA GLY A 16 16.50 -14.30 1.46
C GLY A 16 15.27 -13.46 1.14
N LYS A 17 15.03 -13.26 -0.16
CA LYS A 17 13.96 -12.44 -0.76
C LYS A 17 12.56 -13.09 -0.67
N VAL A 18 12.18 -13.60 0.49
CA VAL A 18 10.89 -14.28 0.67
C VAL A 18 9.84 -13.24 1.07
N ILE A 19 8.69 -13.28 0.40
CA ILE A 19 7.51 -12.47 0.78
C ILE A 19 6.90 -13.09 2.03
N MET A 20 6.77 -12.29 3.09
CA MET A 20 6.19 -12.71 4.36
C MET A 20 5.02 -11.83 4.74
N HIS A 21 4.05 -12.39 5.45
CA HIS A 21 3.04 -11.60 6.15
C HIS A 21 3.70 -10.79 7.25
N ASP A 22 3.36 -9.52 7.34
CA ASP A 22 3.78 -8.61 8.40
C ASP A 22 2.63 -7.66 8.77
N PRO A 23 1.56 -8.18 9.41
CA PRO A 23 0.37 -7.38 9.74
C PRO A 23 0.75 -6.11 10.51
N PHE A 24 0.34 -4.95 9.98
CA PHE A 24 0.62 -3.63 10.56
C PHE A 24 2.11 -3.30 10.79
N ALA A 25 3.05 -4.04 10.17
CA ALA A 25 4.49 -3.99 10.47
C ALA A 25 4.81 -4.36 11.93
N MET A 26 3.92 -5.13 12.56
CA MET A 26 3.96 -5.47 13.98
C MET A 26 4.25 -6.93 14.25
N ARG A 27 4.52 -7.75 13.22
CA ARG A 27 4.74 -9.20 13.40
C ARG A 27 5.75 -9.55 14.50
N PRO A 28 6.95 -8.95 14.56
CA PRO A 28 7.90 -9.27 15.63
C PRO A 28 7.66 -8.47 16.92
N PHE A 29 6.62 -7.64 16.99
CA PHE A 29 6.41 -6.65 18.05
C PHE A 29 5.07 -6.76 18.78
N PHE A 30 4.24 -7.77 18.47
CA PHE A 30 2.99 -7.97 19.19
C PHE A 30 3.24 -8.31 20.67
N GLY A 31 2.80 -7.43 21.57
CA GLY A 31 2.87 -7.66 23.01
C GLY A 31 1.72 -8.51 23.60
N TYR A 32 0.75 -8.89 22.77
CA TYR A 32 -0.40 -9.73 23.14
C TYR A 32 -0.98 -10.41 21.88
N ASN A 33 -2.06 -11.19 22.05
CA ASN A 33 -2.67 -11.93 20.95
C ASN A 33 -3.05 -11.04 19.76
N PHE A 34 -2.61 -11.40 18.56
CA PHE A 34 -2.86 -10.68 17.31
C PHE A 34 -4.36 -10.52 16.98
N GLY A 35 -5.18 -11.54 17.22
CA GLY A 35 -6.63 -11.45 17.02
C GLY A 35 -7.27 -10.40 17.91
N HIS A 36 -6.86 -10.30 19.17
CA HIS A 36 -7.28 -9.21 20.06
C HIS A 36 -6.74 -7.86 19.60
N TYR A 37 -5.55 -7.80 19.01
CA TYR A 37 -5.01 -6.57 18.43
C TYR A 37 -5.85 -6.07 17.27
N LEU A 38 -6.31 -6.97 16.40
CA LEU A 38 -7.26 -6.62 15.34
C LEU A 38 -8.60 -6.15 15.89
N GLN A 39 -9.16 -6.87 16.88
CA GLN A 39 -10.40 -6.45 17.55
C GLN A 39 -10.26 -5.07 18.20
N HIS A 40 -9.09 -4.77 18.78
CA HIS A 40 -8.80 -3.46 19.35
C HIS A 40 -8.83 -2.36 18.30
N TRP A 41 -8.17 -2.56 17.14
CA TRP A 41 -8.22 -1.64 16.00
C TRP A 41 -9.65 -1.41 15.51
N LEU A 42 -10.44 -2.46 15.33
CA LEU A 42 -11.84 -2.35 14.89
C LEU A 42 -12.70 -1.59 15.92
N SER A 43 -12.42 -1.75 17.22
CA SER A 43 -13.17 -1.05 18.26
C SER A 43 -12.96 0.47 18.27
N MET A 44 -11.93 1.00 17.59
CA MET A 44 -11.63 2.44 17.58
C MET A 44 -12.77 3.28 17.02
N GLU A 45 -13.54 2.74 16.06
CA GLU A 45 -14.70 3.44 15.50
C GLU A 45 -15.73 3.82 16.57
N SER A 46 -15.97 2.92 17.54
CA SER A 46 -16.92 3.17 18.63
C SER A 46 -16.36 4.01 19.79
N ARG A 47 -15.07 4.37 19.76
CA ARG A 47 -14.37 5.01 20.89
C ARG A 47 -14.19 6.51 20.71
N THR A 48 -14.65 7.09 19.62
CA THR A 48 -14.48 8.50 19.31
C THR A 48 -15.67 9.03 18.52
N ASP A 49 -16.09 10.25 18.86
CA ASP A 49 -17.07 11.01 18.06
C ASP A 49 -16.38 11.87 16.98
N LYS A 50 -15.04 11.88 16.96
CA LYS A 50 -14.24 12.58 15.93
C LYS A 50 -14.10 11.72 14.68
N ALA A 51 -13.88 12.40 13.56
CA ALA A 51 -13.53 11.75 12.30
C ALA A 51 -12.29 10.85 12.45
N LEU A 52 -12.40 9.61 11.98
CA LEU A 52 -11.28 8.69 11.89
C LEU A 52 -10.36 9.07 10.72
N PRO A 53 -9.06 8.78 10.81
CA PRO A 53 -8.15 8.99 9.71
C PRO A 53 -8.48 8.08 8.52
N GLN A 54 -8.30 8.59 7.31
CA GLN A 54 -8.30 7.75 6.11
C GLN A 54 -7.07 6.82 6.13
N ILE A 55 -7.23 5.59 5.65
CA ILE A 55 -6.17 4.57 5.64
C ILE A 55 -5.73 4.33 4.20
N PHE A 56 -4.41 4.37 3.98
CA PHE A 56 -3.79 4.17 2.67
C PHE A 56 -2.82 3.00 2.69
N HIS A 57 -2.62 2.39 1.53
CA HIS A 57 -1.60 1.37 1.31
C HIS A 57 -0.76 1.77 0.08
N VAL A 58 0.55 1.77 0.23
CA VAL A 58 1.50 2.20 -0.82
C VAL A 58 2.48 1.08 -1.15
N ASN A 59 2.94 1.04 -2.39
CA ASN A 59 4.01 0.13 -2.82
C ASN A 59 5.05 0.89 -3.66
N TRP A 60 6.14 1.30 -3.02
CA TRP A 60 7.27 1.97 -3.69
C TRP A 60 8.16 1.01 -4.49
N PHE A 61 7.96 -0.30 -4.31
CA PHE A 61 8.89 -1.33 -4.74
C PHE A 61 8.37 -2.17 -5.90
N ARG A 62 7.26 -1.75 -6.53
CA ARG A 62 6.72 -2.42 -7.73
C ARG A 62 7.78 -2.39 -8.84
N LYS A 63 7.97 -3.54 -9.48
CA LYS A 63 8.93 -3.73 -10.57
C LYS A 63 8.24 -4.10 -11.87
N ASP A 64 8.86 -3.71 -12.98
CA ASP A 64 8.49 -4.14 -14.33
C ASP A 64 8.92 -5.60 -14.58
N GLU A 65 8.57 -6.13 -15.74
CA GLU A 65 8.96 -7.48 -16.17
C GLU A 65 10.48 -7.68 -16.29
N LYS A 66 11.25 -6.58 -16.39
CA LYS A 66 12.72 -6.57 -16.45
C LYS A 66 13.36 -6.45 -15.07
N GLY A 67 12.57 -6.30 -14.01
CA GLY A 67 13.02 -6.17 -12.63
C GLY A 67 13.43 -4.75 -12.20
N HIS A 68 13.18 -3.72 -13.02
CA HIS A 68 13.40 -2.32 -12.66
C HIS A 68 12.25 -1.77 -11.84
N PHE A 69 12.53 -0.90 -10.88
CA PHE A 69 11.47 -0.18 -10.17
C PHE A 69 10.73 0.74 -11.12
N ILE A 70 9.40 0.65 -11.12
CA ILE A 70 8.55 1.51 -11.96
C ILE A 70 8.48 2.92 -11.36
N TRP A 71 8.41 3.01 -10.02
CA TRP A 71 8.38 4.28 -9.32
C TRP A 71 9.79 4.69 -8.84
N PRO A 72 10.22 5.95 -9.05
CA PRO A 72 11.57 6.40 -8.68
C PRO A 72 11.83 6.42 -7.17
N GLY A 73 10.79 6.54 -6.35
CA GLY A 73 10.91 6.48 -4.90
C GLY A 73 11.56 7.71 -4.26
N PHE A 74 12.03 7.54 -3.02
CA PHE A 74 12.73 8.57 -2.25
C PHE A 74 11.97 9.91 -2.19
N GLY A 75 12.60 11.01 -2.62
CA GLY A 75 12.00 12.34 -2.63
C GLY A 75 10.74 12.43 -3.49
N GLU A 76 10.65 11.63 -4.56
CA GLU A 76 9.49 11.65 -5.46
C GLU A 76 8.23 11.09 -4.80
N ASN A 77 8.35 10.35 -3.68
CA ASN A 77 7.21 9.91 -2.89
C ASN A 77 6.35 11.06 -2.36
N VAL A 78 6.89 12.29 -2.30
CA VAL A 78 6.13 13.49 -1.95
C VAL A 78 4.90 13.68 -2.85
N ARG A 79 4.94 13.23 -4.12
CA ARG A 79 3.83 13.33 -5.07
C ARG A 79 2.63 12.47 -4.67
N VAL A 80 2.89 11.31 -4.06
CA VAL A 80 1.83 10.45 -3.54
C VAL A 80 1.32 10.96 -2.20
N LEU A 81 2.17 11.58 -1.38
CA LEU A 81 1.74 12.25 -0.16
C LEU A 81 0.84 13.46 -0.48
N ASP A 82 1.18 14.24 -1.50
CA ASP A 82 0.35 15.34 -2.02
C ASP A 82 -1.04 14.82 -2.45
N TRP A 83 -1.10 13.72 -3.20
CA TRP A 83 -2.37 13.08 -3.53
C TRP A 83 -3.16 12.59 -2.30
N ILE A 84 -2.48 12.03 -1.29
CA ILE A 84 -3.13 11.64 -0.02
C ILE A 84 -3.75 12.85 0.67
N LEU A 85 -3.08 14.01 0.67
CA LEU A 85 -3.62 15.24 1.25
C LEU A 85 -4.87 15.69 0.51
N GLN A 86 -4.85 15.71 -0.83
CA GLN A 86 -6.02 16.03 -1.64
C GLN A 86 -7.20 15.07 -1.36
N ARG A 87 -6.92 13.77 -1.11
CA ARG A 87 -7.94 12.79 -0.69
C ARG A 87 -8.53 13.08 0.69
N VAL A 88 -7.69 13.53 1.63
CA VAL A 88 -8.12 13.93 2.97
C VAL A 88 -8.99 15.20 2.91
N ASP A 89 -8.66 16.12 2.01
CA ASP A 89 -9.42 17.36 1.77
C ASP A 89 -10.72 17.15 0.97
N GLY A 90 -10.97 15.92 0.51
CA GLY A 90 -12.21 15.54 -0.17
C GLY A 90 -12.24 15.82 -1.67
N GLU A 91 -11.08 16.05 -2.28
CA GLU A 91 -10.98 16.29 -3.72
C GLU A 91 -11.30 15.04 -4.55
N ASP A 92 -11.85 15.27 -5.74
CA ASP A 92 -12.28 14.24 -6.69
C ASP A 92 -11.12 13.69 -7.54
N VAL A 93 -10.09 13.19 -6.86
CA VAL A 93 -8.80 12.75 -7.43
C VAL A 93 -8.60 11.22 -7.41
N ALA A 94 -9.64 10.46 -7.09
CA ALA A 94 -9.59 9.00 -7.01
C ALA A 94 -10.69 8.31 -7.81
N GLU A 95 -10.40 7.10 -8.29
CA GLU A 95 -11.35 6.20 -8.92
C GLU A 95 -11.39 4.84 -8.21
N GLU A 96 -12.52 4.15 -8.31
CA GLU A 96 -12.73 2.84 -7.68
C GLU A 96 -12.09 1.71 -8.50
N CYS A 97 -11.49 0.76 -7.80
CA CYS A 97 -11.01 -0.49 -8.35
C CYS A 97 -11.25 -1.65 -7.36
N ALA A 98 -10.91 -2.88 -7.77
CA ALA A 98 -11.16 -4.08 -6.97
C ALA A 98 -10.45 -4.11 -5.59
N VAL A 99 -9.48 -3.22 -5.36
CA VAL A 99 -8.68 -3.17 -4.13
C VAL A 99 -8.85 -1.86 -3.35
N GLY A 100 -9.83 -1.05 -3.72
CA GLY A 100 -10.13 0.24 -3.10
C GLY A 100 -10.02 1.39 -4.08
N LEU A 101 -9.64 2.55 -3.58
CA LEU A 101 -9.48 3.78 -4.38
C LEU A 101 -8.03 3.94 -4.84
N ILE A 102 -7.85 4.25 -6.11
CA ILE A 102 -6.55 4.58 -6.72
C ILE A 102 -6.58 5.99 -7.31
N PRO A 103 -5.43 6.64 -7.57
CA PRO A 103 -5.39 7.92 -8.25
C PRO A 103 -6.06 7.86 -9.62
N LYS A 104 -6.86 8.87 -9.97
CA LYS A 104 -7.36 9.04 -11.34
C LYS A 104 -6.20 9.28 -12.31
N PRO A 105 -6.40 9.03 -13.61
CA PRO A 105 -5.47 9.49 -14.63
C PRO A 105 -5.17 10.98 -14.46
N SER A 106 -3.88 11.34 -14.48
CA SER A 106 -3.38 12.71 -14.32
C SER A 106 -3.63 13.38 -12.96
N SER A 107 -4.12 12.67 -11.94
CA SER A 107 -4.30 13.25 -10.59
C SER A 107 -3.02 13.26 -9.75
N LEU A 108 -1.97 12.59 -10.20
CA LEU A 108 -0.64 12.69 -9.62
C LEU A 108 0.18 13.74 -10.36
N ASN A 109 0.87 14.60 -9.62
CA ASN A 109 1.77 15.57 -10.22
C ASN A 109 3.01 14.87 -10.81
N MET A 110 3.10 14.82 -12.14
CA MET A 110 4.21 14.20 -12.88
C MET A 110 5.24 15.20 -13.41
N ALA A 111 5.10 16.50 -13.09
CA ALA A 111 6.02 17.52 -13.58
C ALA A 111 7.45 17.24 -13.11
N GLY A 112 8.41 17.27 -14.04
CA GLY A 112 9.82 16.95 -13.80
C GLY A 112 10.17 15.46 -13.86
N LEU A 113 9.20 14.57 -14.10
CA LEU A 113 9.41 13.13 -14.30
C LEU A 113 9.31 12.69 -15.76
N GLU A 114 9.24 13.63 -16.71
CA GLU A 114 9.01 13.34 -18.13
C GLU A 114 10.11 12.45 -18.72
N ASN A 115 11.35 12.60 -18.24
CA ASN A 115 12.50 11.81 -18.68
C ASN A 115 12.64 10.46 -17.95
N GLN A 116 11.85 10.21 -16.91
CA GLN A 116 11.96 8.99 -16.10
C GLN A 116 11.10 7.83 -16.63
N ASN A 117 10.31 8.05 -17.70
CA ASN A 117 9.48 7.03 -18.34
C ASN A 117 8.67 6.18 -17.34
N VAL A 118 8.03 6.85 -16.36
CA VAL A 118 7.17 6.16 -15.39
C VAL A 118 5.94 5.62 -16.10
N ASP A 119 5.86 4.30 -16.22
CA ASP A 119 4.71 3.61 -16.82
C ASP A 119 3.54 3.57 -15.83
N MET A 120 2.62 4.52 -15.95
CA MET A 120 1.47 4.66 -15.07
C MET A 120 0.45 3.53 -15.23
N ASP A 121 0.31 3.02 -16.46
CA ASP A 121 -0.61 1.91 -16.74
C ASP A 121 -0.13 0.64 -16.05
N GLU A 122 1.16 0.32 -16.17
CA GLU A 122 1.74 -0.81 -15.45
C GLU A 122 1.82 -0.54 -13.94
N LEU A 123 2.09 0.69 -13.49
CA LEU A 123 2.14 1.03 -12.06
C LEU A 123 0.82 0.72 -11.34
N PHE A 124 -0.32 0.98 -11.98
CA PHE A 124 -1.65 0.75 -11.43
C PHE A 124 -2.36 -0.49 -11.97
N ARG A 125 -1.70 -1.30 -12.80
CA ARG A 125 -2.28 -2.54 -13.34
C ARG A 125 -2.65 -3.52 -12.22
N LEU A 126 -3.86 -4.08 -12.29
CA LEU A 126 -4.41 -5.06 -11.34
C LEU A 126 -4.78 -6.39 -12.03
N PRO A 127 -3.81 -7.29 -12.30
CA PRO A 127 -4.10 -8.57 -12.94
C PRO A 127 -5.02 -9.43 -12.06
N LYS A 128 -6.14 -9.89 -12.63
CA LYS A 128 -7.15 -10.69 -11.90
C LYS A 128 -6.56 -11.93 -11.26
N ASP A 129 -5.72 -12.68 -12.00
CA ASP A 129 -5.15 -13.94 -11.53
C ASP A 129 -4.22 -13.75 -10.34
N PHE A 130 -3.45 -12.65 -10.34
CA PHE A 130 -2.61 -12.25 -9.21
C PHE A 130 -3.46 -12.00 -7.96
N TRP A 131 -4.48 -11.14 -8.05
CA TRP A 131 -5.33 -10.81 -6.90
C TRP A 131 -6.17 -11.99 -6.41
N ALA A 132 -6.64 -12.85 -7.31
CA ALA A 132 -7.33 -14.08 -6.92
C ALA A 132 -6.39 -15.02 -6.15
N GLN A 133 -5.12 -15.10 -6.52
CA GLN A 133 -4.12 -15.85 -5.75
C GLN A 133 -3.82 -15.20 -4.41
N GLU A 134 -3.69 -13.87 -4.38
CA GLU A 134 -3.43 -13.11 -3.15
C GLU A 134 -4.52 -13.32 -2.10
N VAL A 135 -5.80 -13.26 -2.51
CA VAL A 135 -6.93 -13.54 -1.61
C VAL A 135 -6.91 -14.98 -1.10
N ARG A 136 -6.56 -15.95 -1.96
CA ARG A 136 -6.41 -17.36 -1.53
C ARG A 136 -5.31 -17.53 -0.50
N ASP A 137 -4.20 -16.83 -0.65
CA ASP A 137 -3.07 -16.92 0.28
C ASP A 137 -3.33 -16.20 1.60
N ILE A 138 -4.09 -15.09 1.59
CA ILE A 138 -4.55 -14.42 2.82
C ILE A 138 -5.52 -15.29 3.64
N ASN A 139 -6.33 -16.12 2.97
CA ASN A 139 -7.36 -16.94 3.62
C ASN A 139 -6.84 -18.25 4.24
N LYS A 140 -5.60 -18.66 3.93
CA LYS A 140 -4.98 -19.89 4.48
C LYS A 140 -4.49 -19.66 5.91
#